data_AF-A0A8K1FKI2-F1
#
_entry.id   AF-A0A8K1FKI2-F1
#
_cell.length_a   1.000
_cell.length_b   1.000
_cell.length_c   1.000
_cell.angle_alpha   90.00
_cell.angle_beta   90.00
_cell.angle_gamma   90.00
#
_symmetry.space_group_name_H-M   'P 1'
#
loop_
_entity.id
_entity.type
_entity.pdbx_description
1 polymer ?
#
loop_
_entity_poly.entity_id
_entity_poly.type
_entity_poly.pdbx_seq_one_letter_code
_entity_poly.pdbx_strand_id
1 'polypeptide(L)'
;MPSTTTLSSDELERILASVSAPAQSNREARRQELKSTSEQRKSQWPNTLEAMRKKKDRWKKDKEEREEEARKKIDEEEMRLQKEARTKQIERANRLLNEQTDRMKSLRSKQLLADVVHHRKLQLAEKAMLKAEDDMVKYEYDREVLEGVLRGEEEEQREHKRRLQEHEKLAKIQKQQLEEYKQRYIDQLREEKREGELTKMKAEADYKEELEKERQRRLIAKQESEETKLANMRLKEHQRAQKELERLEDVKREEDEKKKKERDAKRDQFQREKREKAQARKQRMIDLATQNLQEMALRVDNRLQSQSKEVQEKEDRDLQVRSDRRAMEKEAIHRSRQSQLEHKAEHKDIEKHKVQENIRQWEEYGKRIELQARQEEQDVRLENLRFAVSQKQQADARRKTIMEERAAELLLDNEAKTTLAREGEKFHEAALQALEEAKARGLENLVPIKKALTEKRIELLPASGFRI
;
A
#
# COMPACT_ATOMS: atom_id res chain seq x y z
N MET A 1 -48.74 53.95 -65.34
CA MET A 1 -50.08 53.51 -64.88
C MET A 1 -50.54 52.34 -65.75
N PRO A 2 -51.16 51.30 -65.18
CA PRO A 2 -51.36 50.03 -65.86
C PRO A 2 -52.51 50.08 -66.88
N SER A 3 -52.34 49.42 -68.03
CA SER A 3 -53.37 49.21 -69.04
C SER A 3 -54.04 47.85 -68.85
N THR A 4 -55.24 47.83 -68.30
CA THR A 4 -56.10 46.64 -68.23
C THR A 4 -56.59 46.25 -69.62
N THR A 5 -56.14 45.09 -70.12
CA THR A 5 -56.64 44.47 -71.36
C THR A 5 -57.82 43.56 -71.03
N THR A 6 -59.00 43.82 -71.60
CA THR A 6 -60.19 43.00 -71.44
C THR A 6 -60.33 42.01 -72.59
N LEU A 7 -60.24 40.71 -72.31
CA LEU A 7 -60.51 39.63 -73.27
C LEU A 7 -62.02 39.49 -73.52
N SER A 8 -62.40 39.13 -74.75
CA SER A 8 -63.79 38.82 -75.14
C SER A 8 -64.17 37.38 -74.75
N SER A 9 -65.46 37.11 -74.50
CA SER A 9 -65.98 35.74 -74.25
C SER A 9 -65.65 34.78 -75.40
N ASP A 10 -65.73 35.27 -76.62
CA ASP A 10 -65.61 34.46 -77.84
C ASP A 10 -64.17 33.97 -78.03
N GLU A 11 -63.19 34.75 -77.57
CA GLU A 11 -61.78 34.33 -77.53
C GLU A 11 -61.55 33.24 -76.47
N LEU A 12 -62.26 33.29 -75.33
CA LEU A 12 -62.18 32.28 -74.28
C LEU A 12 -62.76 30.93 -74.76
N GLU A 13 -63.94 30.93 -75.40
CA GLU A 13 -64.57 29.70 -75.91
C GLU A 13 -63.74 29.05 -77.02
N ARG A 14 -63.16 29.85 -77.93
CA ARG A 14 -62.27 29.34 -78.98
C ARG A 14 -61.01 28.68 -78.40
N ILE A 15 -60.43 29.25 -77.34
CA ILE A 15 -59.30 28.64 -76.63
C ILE A 15 -59.72 27.30 -76.00
N LEU A 16 -60.86 27.26 -75.29
CA LEU A 16 -61.36 26.03 -74.66
C LEU A 16 -61.63 24.91 -75.68
N ALA A 17 -62.25 25.23 -76.82
CA ALA A 17 -62.48 24.24 -77.89
C ALA A 17 -61.15 23.63 -78.41
N SER A 18 -60.13 24.46 -78.60
CA SER A 18 -58.81 24.03 -79.12
C SER A 18 -57.97 23.17 -78.17
N VAL A 19 -58.34 23.10 -76.89
CA VAL A 19 -57.66 22.29 -75.85
C VAL A 19 -58.41 20.97 -75.58
N SER A 20 -59.61 20.79 -76.14
CA SER A 20 -60.38 19.55 -76.00
C SER A 20 -59.78 18.41 -76.84
N ALA A 21 -59.66 17.22 -76.23
CA ALA A 21 -59.04 16.07 -76.88
C ALA A 21 -59.97 15.43 -77.94
N PRO A 22 -59.44 14.98 -79.10
CA PRO A 22 -60.24 14.34 -80.14
C PRO A 22 -60.82 13.01 -79.65
N ALA A 23 -62.10 12.76 -79.95
CA ALA A 23 -62.81 11.54 -79.56
C ALA A 23 -62.20 10.31 -80.25
N GLN A 24 -61.69 9.35 -79.45
CA GLN A 24 -61.02 8.16 -79.95
C GLN A 24 -61.98 7.25 -80.74
N SER A 25 -61.50 6.71 -81.86
CA SER A 25 -62.31 5.82 -82.69
C SER A 25 -62.36 4.39 -82.12
N ASN A 26 -63.46 3.66 -82.33
CA ASN A 26 -63.61 2.24 -81.91
C ASN A 26 -62.45 1.33 -82.37
N ARG A 27 -61.78 1.66 -83.48
CA ARG A 27 -60.59 0.93 -83.97
C ARG A 27 -59.36 1.13 -83.07
N GLU A 28 -59.23 2.29 -82.45
CA GLU A 28 -58.13 2.63 -81.55
C GLU A 28 -58.32 1.98 -80.19
N ALA A 29 -59.55 1.98 -79.65
CA ALA A 29 -59.91 1.25 -78.43
C ALA A 29 -59.54 -0.25 -78.53
N ARG A 30 -59.99 -0.95 -79.59
CA ARG A 30 -59.65 -2.37 -79.81
C ARG A 30 -58.14 -2.60 -79.99
N ARG A 31 -57.40 -1.62 -80.55
CA ARG A 31 -55.93 -1.68 -80.65
C ARG A 31 -55.27 -1.53 -79.27
N GLN A 32 -55.80 -0.70 -78.39
CA GLN A 32 -55.34 -0.54 -77.00
C GLN A 32 -55.63 -1.81 -76.17
N GLU A 33 -56.80 -2.43 -76.33
CA GLU A 33 -57.16 -3.71 -75.69
C GLU A 33 -56.23 -4.87 -76.12
N LEU A 34 -55.99 -5.03 -77.42
CA LEU A 34 -55.07 -6.05 -77.92
C LEU A 34 -53.61 -5.77 -77.50
N LYS A 35 -53.21 -4.49 -77.44
CA LYS A 35 -51.91 -4.08 -76.93
C LYS A 35 -51.75 -4.42 -75.44
N SER A 36 -52.71 -4.05 -74.60
CA SER A 36 -52.66 -4.33 -73.15
C SER A 36 -52.70 -5.84 -72.86
N THR A 37 -53.50 -6.62 -73.58
CA THR A 37 -53.51 -8.09 -73.49
C THR A 37 -52.15 -8.70 -73.89
N SER A 38 -51.49 -8.13 -74.90
CA SER A 38 -50.14 -8.53 -75.33
C SER A 38 -49.08 -8.15 -74.30
N GLU A 39 -49.15 -6.95 -73.72
CA GLU A 39 -48.25 -6.47 -72.66
C GLU A 39 -48.40 -7.30 -71.37
N GLN A 40 -49.63 -7.69 -71.00
CA GLN A 40 -49.88 -8.63 -69.90
C GLN A 40 -49.20 -9.98 -70.16
N ARG A 41 -49.35 -10.56 -71.36
CA ARG A 41 -48.66 -11.82 -71.72
C ARG A 41 -47.14 -11.67 -71.70
N LYS A 42 -46.60 -10.58 -72.29
CA LYS A 42 -45.16 -10.26 -72.29
C LYS A 42 -44.61 -10.13 -70.86
N SER A 43 -45.39 -9.58 -69.92
CA SER A 43 -44.95 -9.42 -68.52
C SER A 43 -44.68 -10.74 -67.81
N GLN A 44 -45.38 -11.81 -68.20
CA GLN A 44 -45.23 -13.16 -67.65
C GLN A 44 -44.08 -13.96 -68.30
N TRP A 45 -43.47 -13.47 -69.38
CA TRP A 45 -42.44 -14.20 -70.12
C TRP A 45 -41.05 -14.05 -69.45
N PRO A 46 -40.47 -15.15 -68.90
CA PRO A 46 -39.23 -15.09 -68.12
C PRO A 46 -37.97 -14.89 -68.97
N ASN A 47 -38.09 -15.01 -70.31
CA ASN A 47 -37.02 -14.89 -71.29
C ASN A 47 -36.95 -13.52 -71.97
N THR A 48 -37.78 -12.55 -71.59
CA THR A 48 -37.64 -11.17 -72.08
C THR A 48 -36.36 -10.53 -71.54
N LEU A 49 -35.76 -9.60 -72.30
CA LEU A 49 -34.55 -8.87 -71.88
C LEU A 49 -34.75 -8.15 -70.52
N GLU A 50 -35.96 -7.61 -70.30
CA GLU A 50 -36.36 -6.98 -69.05
C GLU A 50 -36.45 -7.97 -67.89
N ALA A 51 -37.04 -9.16 -68.10
CA ALA A 51 -37.08 -10.22 -67.08
C ALA A 51 -35.68 -10.75 -66.76
N MET A 52 -34.82 -10.92 -67.76
CA MET A 52 -33.42 -11.33 -67.58
C MET A 52 -32.58 -10.29 -66.82
N ARG A 53 -32.77 -8.99 -67.11
CA ARG A 53 -32.17 -7.89 -66.33
C ARG A 53 -32.66 -7.94 -64.88
N LYS A 54 -33.98 -7.93 -64.65
CA LYS A 54 -34.59 -8.07 -63.32
C LYS A 54 -34.10 -9.31 -62.56
N LYS A 55 -33.89 -10.45 -63.23
CA LYS A 55 -33.35 -11.67 -62.62
C LYS A 55 -31.87 -11.52 -62.23
N LYS A 56 -31.05 -10.88 -63.08
CA LYS A 56 -29.64 -10.58 -62.78
C LYS A 56 -29.50 -9.59 -61.63
N ASP A 57 -30.35 -8.57 -61.59
CA ASP A 57 -30.33 -7.53 -60.56
C ASP A 57 -30.85 -8.09 -59.22
N ARG A 58 -31.89 -8.94 -59.23
CA ARG A 58 -32.28 -9.74 -58.05
C ARG A 58 -31.14 -10.63 -57.59
N TRP A 59 -30.53 -11.43 -58.46
CA TRP A 59 -29.42 -12.30 -58.07
C TRP A 59 -28.22 -11.55 -57.46
N LYS A 60 -27.91 -10.35 -57.97
CA LYS A 60 -26.91 -9.46 -57.35
C LYS A 60 -27.35 -9.04 -55.95
N LYS A 61 -28.58 -8.53 -55.82
CA LYS A 61 -29.13 -8.10 -54.52
C LYS A 61 -29.16 -9.25 -53.52
N ASP A 62 -29.68 -10.42 -53.91
CA ASP A 62 -29.71 -11.63 -53.07
C ASP A 62 -28.29 -12.09 -52.67
N LYS A 63 -27.28 -11.82 -53.50
CA LYS A 63 -25.87 -12.12 -53.20
C LYS A 63 -25.29 -11.09 -52.22
N GLU A 64 -25.50 -9.81 -52.47
CA GLU A 64 -25.09 -8.70 -51.59
C GLU A 64 -25.74 -8.84 -50.20
N GLU A 65 -27.03 -9.16 -50.14
CA GLU A 65 -27.79 -9.43 -48.92
C GLU A 65 -27.23 -10.63 -48.15
N ARG A 66 -26.89 -11.74 -48.83
CA ARG A 66 -26.20 -12.89 -48.20
C ARG A 66 -24.78 -12.56 -47.71
N GLU A 67 -24.04 -11.73 -48.42
CA GLU A 67 -22.71 -11.27 -47.99
C GLU A 67 -22.80 -10.30 -46.79
N GLU A 68 -23.81 -9.44 -46.73
CA GLU A 68 -24.09 -8.60 -45.57
C GLU A 68 -24.57 -9.40 -44.35
N GLU A 69 -25.45 -10.39 -44.53
CA GLU A 69 -25.86 -11.30 -43.46
C GLU A 69 -24.67 -12.08 -42.88
N ALA A 70 -23.75 -12.52 -43.73
CA ALA A 70 -22.52 -13.18 -43.28
C ALA A 70 -21.63 -12.24 -42.46
N ARG A 71 -21.47 -10.98 -42.88
CA ARG A 71 -20.74 -9.96 -42.11
C ARG A 71 -21.41 -9.67 -40.77
N LYS A 72 -22.73 -9.45 -40.74
CA LYS A 72 -23.50 -9.20 -39.51
C LYS A 72 -23.33 -10.34 -38.48
N LYS A 73 -23.30 -11.60 -38.94
CA LYS A 73 -23.02 -12.77 -38.07
C LYS A 73 -21.59 -12.76 -37.51
N ILE A 74 -20.60 -12.41 -38.32
CA ILE A 74 -19.21 -12.26 -37.86
C ILE A 74 -19.11 -11.12 -36.83
N ASP A 75 -19.72 -9.96 -37.10
CA ASP A 75 -19.76 -8.82 -36.18
C ASP A 75 -20.44 -9.20 -34.83
N GLU A 76 -21.52 -9.99 -34.87
CA GLU A 76 -22.21 -10.52 -33.69
C GLU A 76 -21.34 -11.51 -32.89
N GLU A 77 -20.64 -12.42 -33.57
CA GLU A 77 -19.73 -13.39 -32.94
C GLU A 77 -18.49 -12.69 -32.35
N GLU A 78 -17.87 -11.76 -33.08
CA GLU A 78 -16.77 -10.94 -32.57
C GLU A 78 -17.20 -10.08 -31.38
N MET A 79 -18.37 -9.43 -31.45
CA MET A 79 -18.92 -8.71 -30.30
C MET A 79 -19.18 -9.64 -29.10
N ARG A 80 -19.61 -10.89 -29.33
CA ARG A 80 -19.79 -11.86 -28.24
C ARG A 80 -18.44 -12.22 -27.62
N LEU A 81 -17.44 -12.55 -28.43
CA LEU A 81 -16.08 -12.88 -27.97
C LEU A 81 -15.42 -11.71 -27.25
N GLN A 82 -15.58 -10.47 -27.72
CA GLN A 82 -15.09 -9.27 -27.04
C GLN A 82 -15.80 -9.04 -25.70
N LYS A 83 -17.13 -9.25 -25.62
CA LYS A 83 -17.88 -9.20 -24.35
C LYS A 83 -17.44 -10.29 -23.38
N GLU A 84 -17.23 -11.52 -23.86
CA GLU A 84 -16.70 -12.64 -23.06
C GLU A 84 -15.27 -12.38 -22.57
N ALA A 85 -14.40 -11.81 -23.40
CA ALA A 85 -13.05 -11.43 -23.01
C ALA A 85 -13.06 -10.30 -21.96
N ARG A 86 -13.92 -9.29 -22.15
CA ARG A 86 -14.10 -8.18 -21.20
C ARG A 86 -14.67 -8.65 -19.87
N THR A 87 -15.67 -9.54 -19.86
CA THR A 87 -16.22 -10.11 -18.62
C THR A 87 -15.17 -10.92 -17.87
N LYS A 88 -14.43 -11.81 -18.54
CA LYS A 88 -13.31 -12.56 -17.95
C LYS A 88 -12.22 -11.64 -17.38
N GLN A 89 -11.90 -10.52 -18.04
CA GLN A 89 -10.97 -9.51 -17.51
C GLN A 89 -11.51 -8.81 -16.25
N ILE A 90 -12.79 -8.41 -16.26
CA ILE A 90 -13.46 -7.79 -15.10
C ILE A 90 -13.55 -8.77 -13.93
N GLU A 91 -13.91 -10.03 -14.18
CA GLU A 91 -13.95 -11.10 -13.17
C GLU A 91 -12.57 -11.35 -12.56
N ARG A 92 -11.51 -11.41 -13.37
CA ARG A 92 -10.13 -11.52 -12.89
C ARG A 92 -9.73 -10.31 -12.04
N ALA A 93 -10.07 -9.09 -12.46
CA ALA A 93 -9.80 -7.88 -11.69
C ALA A 93 -10.56 -7.87 -10.35
N ASN A 94 -11.85 -8.20 -10.36
CA ASN A 94 -12.68 -8.32 -9.16
C ASN A 94 -12.16 -9.39 -8.20
N ARG A 95 -11.69 -10.53 -8.72
CA ARG A 95 -11.04 -11.57 -7.92
C ARG A 95 -9.75 -11.08 -7.28
N LEU A 96 -8.87 -10.41 -8.03
CA LEU A 96 -7.62 -9.86 -7.51
C LEU A 96 -7.87 -8.79 -6.44
N LEU A 97 -8.85 -7.90 -6.64
CA LEU A 97 -9.26 -6.90 -5.65
C LEU A 97 -9.76 -7.58 -4.36
N ASN A 98 -10.59 -8.62 -4.48
CA ASN A 98 -11.05 -9.40 -3.32
C ASN A 98 -9.89 -10.10 -2.59
N GLU A 99 -9.00 -10.77 -3.33
CA GLU A 99 -7.80 -11.43 -2.78
C GLU A 99 -6.83 -10.44 -2.12
N GLN A 100 -6.81 -9.17 -2.56
CA GLN A 100 -6.04 -8.08 -1.94
C GLN A 100 -6.70 -7.47 -0.70
N THR A 101 -7.95 -7.82 -0.34
CA THR A 101 -8.52 -7.39 0.95
C THR A 101 -7.79 -8.03 2.12
N ASP A 102 -7.63 -7.30 3.22
CA ASP A 102 -6.88 -7.80 4.38
C ASP A 102 -7.52 -9.02 5.04
N ARG A 103 -8.85 -9.13 4.95
CA ARG A 103 -9.58 -10.30 5.40
C ARG A 103 -9.21 -11.55 4.58
N MET A 104 -9.14 -11.42 3.25
CA MET A 104 -8.69 -12.51 2.38
C MET A 104 -7.20 -12.83 2.56
N LYS A 105 -6.32 -11.83 2.73
CA LYS A 105 -4.91 -12.06 3.09
C LYS A 105 -4.76 -12.85 4.38
N SER A 106 -5.55 -12.51 5.40
CA SER A 106 -5.59 -13.26 6.67
C SER A 106 -6.01 -14.71 6.43
N LEU A 107 -7.09 -14.96 5.69
CA LEU A 107 -7.51 -16.32 5.32
C LEU A 107 -6.42 -17.09 4.58
N ARG A 108 -5.75 -16.49 3.58
CA ARG A 108 -4.64 -17.14 2.84
C ARG A 108 -3.45 -17.45 3.77
N SER A 109 -3.12 -16.56 4.71
CA SER A 109 -2.10 -16.83 5.74
C SER A 109 -2.46 -18.03 6.62
N LYS A 110 -3.74 -18.19 6.96
CA LYS A 110 -4.23 -19.33 7.78
C LYS A 110 -4.28 -20.63 6.98
N GLN A 111 -4.59 -20.59 5.68
CA GLN A 111 -4.45 -21.74 4.78
C GLN A 111 -2.99 -22.21 4.69
N LEU A 112 -2.07 -21.28 4.42
CA LEU A 112 -0.64 -21.57 4.38
C LEU A 112 -0.14 -22.18 5.70
N LEU A 113 -0.63 -21.69 6.85
CA LEU A 113 -0.31 -22.28 8.15
C LEU A 113 -0.82 -23.73 8.29
N ALA A 114 -2.01 -24.05 7.78
CA ALA A 114 -2.53 -25.41 7.77
C ALA A 114 -1.66 -26.34 6.88
N ASP A 115 -1.30 -25.88 5.68
CA ASP A 115 -0.42 -26.59 4.75
C ASP A 115 0.97 -26.85 5.38
N VAL A 116 1.59 -25.83 5.98
CA VAL A 116 2.89 -25.95 6.68
C VAL A 116 2.84 -26.95 7.84
N VAL A 117 1.77 -26.95 8.63
CA VAL A 117 1.61 -27.94 9.72
C VAL A 117 1.50 -29.37 9.18
N HIS A 118 0.79 -29.57 8.06
CA HIS A 118 0.66 -30.88 7.43
C HIS A 118 1.98 -31.36 6.80
N HIS A 119 2.66 -30.52 6.02
CA HIS A 119 4.01 -30.84 5.52
C HIS A 119 4.99 -31.13 6.67
N ARG A 120 4.88 -30.43 7.80
CA ARG A 120 5.72 -30.73 8.97
C ARG A 120 5.43 -32.11 9.58
N LYS A 121 4.17 -32.59 9.57
CA LYS A 121 3.84 -33.96 9.97
C LYS A 121 4.46 -34.99 9.02
N LEU A 122 4.35 -34.78 7.71
CA LEU A 122 4.96 -35.66 6.70
C LEU A 122 6.49 -35.76 6.89
N GLN A 123 7.19 -34.63 7.07
CA GLN A 123 8.63 -34.61 7.36
C GLN A 123 9.01 -35.37 8.65
N LEU A 124 8.17 -35.34 9.68
CA LEU A 124 8.43 -36.07 10.92
C LEU A 124 8.24 -37.58 10.74
N ALA A 125 7.24 -38.00 9.95
CA ALA A 125 7.04 -39.40 9.58
C ALA A 125 8.19 -39.92 8.71
N GLU A 126 8.58 -39.18 7.67
CA GLU A 126 9.73 -39.48 6.80
C GLU A 126 11.02 -39.61 7.62
N LYS A 127 11.31 -38.65 8.51
CA LYS A 127 12.47 -38.72 9.40
C LYS A 127 12.44 -39.93 10.34
N ALA A 128 11.26 -40.37 10.78
CA ALA A 128 11.13 -41.57 11.62
C ALA A 128 11.41 -42.85 10.81
N MET A 129 10.94 -42.93 9.56
CA MET A 129 11.22 -44.04 8.64
C MET A 129 12.72 -44.14 8.33
N LEU A 130 13.35 -43.04 7.93
CA LEU A 130 14.80 -42.98 7.66
C LEU A 130 15.63 -43.37 8.89
N LYS A 131 15.24 -42.93 10.09
CA LYS A 131 15.92 -43.34 11.32
C LYS A 131 15.79 -44.85 11.59
N ALA A 132 14.63 -45.45 11.30
CA ALA A 132 14.44 -46.88 11.46
C ALA A 132 15.31 -47.68 10.47
N GLU A 133 15.45 -47.19 9.23
CA GLU A 133 16.36 -47.75 8.23
C GLU A 133 17.83 -47.61 8.65
N ASP A 134 18.28 -46.43 9.07
CA ASP A 134 19.61 -46.19 9.65
C ASP A 134 19.92 -47.12 10.84
N ASP A 135 18.95 -47.32 11.72
CA ASP A 135 19.13 -48.15 12.92
C ASP A 135 19.16 -49.66 12.57
N MET A 136 18.48 -50.09 11.49
CA MET A 136 18.61 -51.45 10.93
C MET A 136 19.98 -51.66 10.26
N VAL A 137 20.46 -50.70 9.45
CA VAL A 137 21.78 -50.79 8.79
C VAL A 137 22.91 -50.86 9.83
N LYS A 138 22.81 -50.08 10.91
CA LYS A 138 23.76 -50.18 12.04
C LYS A 138 23.73 -51.55 12.71
N TYR A 139 22.53 -52.09 12.95
CA TYR A 139 22.39 -53.41 13.56
C TYR A 139 23.02 -54.53 12.70
N GLU A 140 22.86 -54.47 11.37
CA GLU A 140 23.49 -55.40 10.45
C GLU A 140 25.03 -55.23 10.44
N TYR A 141 25.52 -54.00 10.41
CA TYR A 141 26.96 -53.70 10.49
C TYR A 141 27.59 -54.17 11.81
N ASP A 142 26.97 -53.84 12.95
CA ASP A 142 27.43 -54.26 14.29
C ASP A 142 27.49 -55.78 14.38
N ARG A 143 26.52 -56.49 13.79
CA ARG A 143 26.52 -57.95 13.69
C ARG A 143 27.68 -58.47 12.83
N GLU A 144 27.93 -57.90 11.64
CA GLU A 144 29.05 -58.30 10.79
C GLU A 144 30.40 -58.08 11.48
N VAL A 145 30.57 -56.97 12.20
CA VAL A 145 31.76 -56.67 13.00
C VAL A 145 31.93 -57.69 14.11
N LEU A 146 30.88 -58.05 14.86
CA LEU A 146 30.93 -59.09 15.89
C LEU A 146 31.27 -60.47 15.30
N GLU A 147 30.66 -60.86 14.18
CA GLU A 147 31.01 -62.10 13.46
C GLU A 147 32.46 -62.08 12.94
N GLY A 148 33.01 -60.90 12.63
CA GLY A 148 34.42 -60.70 12.28
C GLY A 148 35.36 -60.88 13.47
N VAL A 149 35.04 -60.25 14.62
CA VAL A 149 35.81 -60.37 15.86
C VAL A 149 35.86 -61.81 16.34
N LEU A 150 34.72 -62.51 16.39
CA LEU A 150 34.66 -63.92 16.82
C LEU A 150 35.51 -64.84 15.92
N ARG A 151 35.50 -64.61 14.59
CA ARG A 151 36.37 -65.35 13.66
C ARG A 151 37.86 -65.07 13.91
N GLY A 152 38.21 -63.81 14.20
CA GLY A 152 39.57 -63.42 14.60
C GLY A 152 40.02 -64.09 15.90
N GLU A 153 39.18 -64.09 16.94
CA GLU A 153 39.47 -64.77 18.21
C GLU A 153 39.67 -66.28 18.03
N GLU A 154 38.86 -66.94 17.19
CA GLU A 154 39.07 -68.35 16.87
C GLU A 154 40.40 -68.59 16.14
N GLU A 155 40.78 -67.72 15.20
CA GLU A 155 42.04 -67.82 14.46
C GLU A 155 43.25 -67.61 15.37
N GLU A 156 43.23 -66.59 16.23
CA GLU A 156 44.26 -66.38 17.25
C GLU A 156 44.35 -67.57 18.22
N GLN A 157 43.23 -68.15 18.67
CA GLN A 157 43.24 -69.35 19.50
C GLN A 157 43.83 -70.56 18.76
N ARG A 158 43.53 -70.73 17.46
CA ARG A 158 44.11 -71.80 16.63
C ARG A 158 45.62 -71.60 16.48
N GLU A 159 46.09 -70.38 16.21
CA GLU A 159 47.52 -70.07 16.17
C GLU A 159 48.21 -70.30 17.51
N HIS A 160 47.63 -69.81 18.61
CA HIS A 160 48.18 -69.99 19.96
C HIS A 160 48.33 -71.48 20.29
N LYS A 161 47.34 -72.31 19.96
CA LYS A 161 47.42 -73.78 20.10
C LYS A 161 48.54 -74.38 19.24
N ARG A 162 48.75 -73.91 18.00
CA ARG A 162 49.86 -74.37 17.14
C ARG A 162 51.22 -73.98 17.72
N ARG A 163 51.40 -72.73 18.13
CA ARG A 163 52.63 -72.25 18.81
C ARG A 163 52.90 -73.05 20.08
N LEU A 164 51.88 -73.33 20.89
CA LEU A 164 52.02 -74.17 22.10
C LEU A 164 52.52 -75.59 21.76
N GLN A 165 51.94 -76.23 20.74
CA GLN A 165 52.40 -77.55 20.27
C GLN A 165 53.83 -77.53 19.71
N GLU A 166 54.23 -76.45 19.05
CA GLU A 166 55.61 -76.25 18.57
C GLU A 166 56.59 -76.05 19.73
N HIS A 167 56.22 -75.26 20.75
CA HIS A 167 56.99 -75.12 21.99
C HIS A 167 57.10 -76.44 22.76
N GLU A 168 56.04 -77.26 22.84
CA GLU A 168 56.10 -78.59 23.45
C GLU A 168 57.04 -79.55 22.68
N LYS A 169 57.00 -79.53 21.35
CA LYS A 169 57.94 -80.30 20.50
C LYS A 169 59.38 -79.85 20.74
N LEU A 170 59.63 -78.54 20.74
CA LEU A 170 60.95 -77.98 21.00
C LEU A 170 61.46 -78.34 22.40
N ALA A 171 60.61 -78.27 23.42
CA ALA A 171 60.95 -78.65 24.79
C ALA A 171 61.28 -80.14 24.93
N LYS A 172 60.62 -81.02 24.16
CA LYS A 172 60.98 -82.45 24.09
C LYS A 172 62.37 -82.65 23.47
N ILE A 173 62.66 -81.97 22.35
CA ILE A 173 63.97 -82.02 21.69
C ILE A 173 65.07 -81.48 22.63
N GLN A 174 64.84 -80.35 23.30
CA GLN A 174 65.79 -79.79 24.27
C GLN A 174 66.05 -80.73 25.45
N LYS A 175 65.03 -81.43 25.96
CA LYS A 175 65.22 -82.46 27.00
C LYS A 175 66.09 -83.62 26.50
N GLN A 176 65.82 -84.14 25.29
CA GLN A 176 66.64 -85.18 24.67
C GLN A 176 68.10 -84.72 24.48
N GLN A 177 68.32 -83.50 23.98
CA GLN A 177 69.66 -82.92 23.85
C GLN A 177 70.39 -82.76 25.19
N LEU A 178 69.68 -82.40 26.27
CA LEU A 178 70.24 -82.35 27.63
C LEU A 178 70.54 -83.74 28.19
N GLU A 179 69.75 -84.76 27.85
CA GLU A 179 70.01 -86.15 28.23
C GLU A 179 71.22 -86.73 27.47
N GLU A 180 71.31 -86.49 26.15
CA GLU A 180 72.50 -86.79 25.35
C GLU A 180 73.75 -86.07 25.87
N TYR A 181 73.64 -84.78 26.21
CA TYR A 181 74.76 -84.03 26.77
C TYR A 181 75.20 -84.60 28.13
N LYS A 182 74.26 -84.97 29.01
CA LYS A 182 74.57 -85.65 30.27
C LYS A 182 75.25 -87.01 30.04
N GLN A 183 74.80 -87.79 29.06
CA GLN A 183 75.43 -89.08 28.72
C GLN A 183 76.86 -88.86 28.22
N ARG A 184 77.07 -87.94 27.26
CA ARG A 184 78.41 -87.56 26.79
C ARG A 184 79.29 -87.04 27.92
N TYR A 185 78.75 -86.26 28.86
CA TYR A 185 79.50 -85.78 30.02
C TYR A 185 79.83 -86.89 31.03
N ILE A 186 78.95 -87.88 31.23
CA ILE A 186 79.23 -89.07 32.04
C ILE A 186 80.33 -89.92 31.37
N ASP A 187 80.32 -90.05 30.05
CA ASP A 187 81.34 -90.77 29.30
C ASP A 187 82.68 -90.01 29.28
N GLN A 188 82.66 -88.68 29.16
CA GLN A 188 83.84 -87.83 29.40
C GLN A 188 84.38 -88.01 30.82
N LEU A 189 83.56 -87.97 31.87
CA LEU A 189 84.00 -88.23 33.25
C LEU A 189 84.58 -89.65 33.43
N ARG A 190 84.10 -90.64 32.66
CA ARG A 190 84.69 -92.00 32.64
C ARG A 190 86.03 -92.03 31.93
N GLU A 191 86.21 -91.26 30.86
CA GLU A 191 87.47 -91.09 30.16
C GLU A 191 88.47 -90.29 31.00
N GLU A 192 88.09 -89.13 31.53
CA GLU A 192 88.84 -88.35 32.51
C GLU A 192 89.24 -89.17 33.75
N LYS A 193 88.43 -90.14 34.20
CA LYS A 193 88.83 -91.06 35.28
C LYS A 193 89.95 -92.02 34.84
N ARG A 194 89.88 -92.58 33.62
CA ARG A 194 90.96 -93.42 33.07
C ARG A 194 92.22 -92.60 32.82
N GLU A 195 92.08 -91.40 32.26
CA GLU A 195 93.17 -90.45 32.06
C GLU A 195 93.73 -89.95 33.39
N GLY A 196 92.91 -89.78 34.43
CA GLY A 196 93.32 -89.42 35.78
C GLY A 196 94.07 -90.54 36.48
N GLU A 197 93.69 -91.81 36.24
CA GLU A 197 94.45 -92.99 36.67
C GLU A 197 95.83 -93.04 35.95
N LEU A 198 95.88 -92.81 34.64
CA LEU A 198 97.13 -92.67 33.87
C LEU A 198 97.96 -91.44 34.28
N THR A 199 97.31 -90.34 34.64
CA THR A 199 97.95 -89.08 35.03
C THR A 199 98.46 -89.15 36.45
N LYS A 200 97.81 -89.91 37.35
CA LYS A 200 98.39 -90.25 38.66
C LYS A 200 99.69 -91.03 38.50
N MET A 201 99.70 -92.04 37.60
CA MET A 201 100.92 -92.79 37.27
C MET A 201 102.03 -91.90 36.68
N LYS A 202 101.68 -90.84 35.93
CA LYS A 202 102.64 -89.81 35.46
C LYS A 202 103.05 -88.81 36.55
N ALA A 203 102.12 -88.30 37.36
CA ALA A 203 102.42 -87.32 38.40
C ALA A 203 103.26 -87.93 39.54
N GLU A 204 103.16 -89.23 39.79
CA GLU A 204 104.11 -89.97 40.64
C GLU A 204 105.53 -90.06 40.03
N ALA A 205 105.69 -89.82 38.72
CA ALA A 205 106.98 -89.56 38.07
C ALA A 205 107.34 -88.05 38.11
N ASP A 206 106.44 -87.16 37.69
CA ASP A 206 106.70 -85.72 37.52
C ASP A 206 106.87 -84.96 38.85
N TYR A 207 106.26 -85.42 39.95
CA TYR A 207 106.51 -84.87 41.31
C TYR A 207 107.98 -85.06 41.74
N LYS A 208 108.68 -86.04 41.18
CA LYS A 208 110.12 -86.20 41.38
C LYS A 208 110.94 -85.12 40.63
N GLU A 209 110.32 -84.36 39.73
CA GLU A 209 110.94 -83.41 38.81
C GLU A 209 110.62 -81.93 39.16
N GLU A 210 109.38 -81.58 39.54
CA GLU A 210 109.01 -80.18 39.86
C GLU A 210 109.57 -79.66 41.20
N LEU A 211 110.01 -80.53 42.11
CA LEU A 211 110.65 -80.15 43.37
C LEU A 211 111.92 -79.28 43.15
N GLU A 212 112.44 -79.25 41.92
CA GLU A 212 113.63 -78.53 41.50
C GLU A 212 113.38 -77.06 41.09
N LYS A 213 112.14 -76.64 40.77
CA LYS A 213 111.89 -75.37 40.03
C LYS A 213 111.26 -74.21 40.81
N GLU A 214 110.40 -74.43 41.81
CA GLU A 214 109.51 -73.39 42.37
C GLU A 214 110.23 -72.18 43.03
N ARG A 215 111.52 -72.30 43.35
CA ARG A 215 112.30 -71.33 44.15
C ARG A 215 112.48 -69.91 43.55
N GLN A 216 111.97 -69.63 42.34
CA GLN A 216 112.47 -68.49 41.53
C GLN A 216 111.55 -67.26 41.35
N ARG A 217 110.21 -67.36 41.38
CA ARG A 217 109.33 -66.34 40.74
C ARG A 217 108.77 -65.19 41.60
N ARG A 218 108.99 -65.15 42.93
CA ARG A 218 108.12 -64.41 43.88
C ARG A 218 108.29 -62.87 43.99
N LEU A 219 108.94 -62.20 43.03
CA LEU A 219 109.56 -60.87 43.27
C LEU A 219 108.94 -59.63 42.56
N ILE A 220 108.02 -59.77 41.60
CA ILE A 220 107.74 -58.69 40.62
C ILE A 220 106.56 -57.74 40.94
N ALA A 221 105.42 -58.23 41.44
CA ALA A 221 104.11 -57.64 41.15
C ALA A 221 103.60 -56.46 42.03
N LYS A 222 104.42 -55.44 42.37
CA LYS A 222 104.07 -54.46 43.43
C LYS A 222 103.88 -52.97 43.05
N GLN A 223 103.97 -52.57 41.77
CA GLN A 223 104.26 -51.16 41.41
C GLN A 223 103.15 -50.36 40.65
N GLU A 224 102.05 -50.94 40.18
CA GLU A 224 101.28 -50.34 39.06
C GLU A 224 99.96 -49.58 39.38
N SER A 225 99.55 -49.34 40.64
CA SER A 225 98.13 -49.06 40.94
C SER A 225 97.65 -47.60 41.12
N GLU A 226 98.51 -46.56 41.06
CA GLU A 226 98.14 -45.22 41.63
C GLU A 226 97.57 -44.15 40.65
N GLU A 227 97.71 -44.27 39.33
CA GLU A 227 97.60 -43.11 38.42
C GLU A 227 96.18 -42.63 38.01
N THR A 228 95.10 -43.35 38.32
CA THR A 228 93.83 -43.26 37.53
C THR A 228 92.72 -42.30 38.01
N LYS A 229 92.90 -41.48 39.07
CA LYS A 229 91.77 -40.81 39.76
C LYS A 229 91.32 -39.39 39.32
N LEU A 230 92.05 -38.66 38.47
CA LEU A 230 91.90 -37.18 38.40
C LEU A 230 90.88 -36.60 37.38
N ALA A 231 90.33 -37.37 36.44
CA ALA A 231 89.78 -36.80 35.18
C ALA A 231 88.31 -36.32 35.16
N ASN A 232 87.45 -36.73 36.11
CA ASN A 232 85.99 -36.74 35.90
C ASN A 232 85.18 -35.46 36.26
N MET A 233 85.80 -34.35 36.68
CA MET A 233 85.08 -33.25 37.35
C MET A 233 84.52 -32.11 36.45
N ARG A 234 84.86 -32.01 35.15
CA ARG A 234 84.67 -30.76 34.37
C ARG A 234 83.43 -30.64 33.46
N LEU A 235 82.56 -31.65 33.34
CA LEU A 235 81.55 -31.70 32.27
C LEU A 235 80.17 -31.05 32.59
N LYS A 236 79.93 -30.54 33.81
CA LYS A 236 78.56 -30.24 34.30
C LYS A 236 78.03 -28.81 34.15
N GLU A 237 78.84 -27.85 33.71
CA GLU A 237 78.48 -26.42 33.81
C GLU A 237 77.76 -25.83 32.58
N HIS A 238 77.87 -26.46 31.40
CA HIS A 238 77.56 -25.80 30.13
C HIS A 238 76.07 -25.79 29.69
N GLN A 239 75.17 -26.47 30.40
CA GLN A 239 73.79 -26.76 29.92
C GLN A 239 72.69 -25.80 30.44
N ARG A 240 73.02 -24.78 31.25
CA ARG A 240 72.01 -23.93 31.92
C ARG A 240 71.58 -22.66 31.16
N ALA A 241 72.24 -22.30 30.05
CA ALA A 241 72.18 -20.94 29.50
C ALA A 241 71.17 -20.66 28.36
N GLN A 242 70.51 -21.67 27.76
CA GLN A 242 69.78 -21.48 26.48
C GLN A 242 68.24 -21.42 26.57
N LYS A 243 67.62 -21.50 27.75
CA LYS A 243 66.14 -21.67 27.87
C LYS A 243 65.31 -20.40 28.08
N GLU A 244 65.90 -19.20 28.09
CA GLU A 244 65.16 -17.95 28.39
C GLU A 244 64.82 -17.06 27.18
N LEU A 245 65.43 -17.27 26.00
CA LEU A 245 65.25 -16.35 24.86
C LEU A 245 63.91 -16.47 24.10
N GLU A 246 63.21 -17.59 24.20
CA GLU A 246 62.14 -17.98 23.25
C GLU A 246 60.71 -17.56 23.68
N ARG A 247 60.56 -16.85 24.81
CA ARG A 247 59.24 -16.49 25.38
C ARG A 247 58.71 -15.08 25.03
N LEU A 248 59.41 -14.32 24.19
CA LEU A 248 59.16 -12.87 24.03
C LEU A 248 58.53 -12.42 22.69
N GLU A 249 58.30 -13.31 21.72
CA GLU A 249 57.90 -12.89 20.36
C GLU A 249 56.43 -13.12 19.97
N ASP A 250 55.69 -14.01 20.64
CA ASP A 250 54.33 -14.38 20.22
C ASP A 250 53.18 -13.55 20.82
N VAL A 251 53.44 -12.68 21.80
CA VAL A 251 52.39 -11.83 22.42
C VAL A 251 52.09 -10.55 21.60
N LYS A 252 52.95 -10.18 20.63
CA LYS A 252 52.86 -8.88 19.93
C LYS A 252 52.00 -8.86 18.65
N ARG A 253 51.34 -9.95 18.26
CA ARG A 253 50.60 -10.04 16.98
C ARG A 253 49.07 -9.99 17.07
N GLU A 254 48.47 -10.06 18.26
CA GLU A 254 47.00 -10.14 18.40
C GLU A 254 46.30 -8.84 18.86
N GLU A 255 47.03 -7.79 19.24
CA GLU A 255 46.45 -6.59 19.85
C GLU A 255 45.97 -5.50 18.86
N ASP A 256 46.44 -5.50 17.60
CA ASP A 256 46.31 -4.35 16.70
C ASP A 256 45.04 -4.32 15.81
N GLU A 257 44.38 -5.44 15.54
CA GLU A 257 43.21 -5.45 14.63
C GLU A 257 41.85 -5.22 15.31
N LYS A 258 41.68 -5.61 16.58
CA LYS A 258 40.37 -5.53 17.26
C LYS A 258 40.02 -4.12 17.77
N LYS A 259 41.01 -3.28 18.07
CA LYS A 259 40.79 -1.92 18.62
C LYS A 259 40.38 -0.86 17.57
N LYS A 260 40.42 -1.19 16.26
CA LYS A 260 40.29 -0.22 15.15
C LYS A 260 38.91 -0.13 14.50
N LYS A 261 37.98 -1.06 14.77
CA LYS A 261 36.65 -1.11 14.10
C LYS A 261 35.45 -0.75 14.98
N GLU A 262 35.62 -0.62 16.30
CA GLU A 262 34.51 -0.35 17.24
C GLU A 262 34.32 1.13 17.62
N ARG A 263 35.26 2.03 17.25
CA ARG A 263 35.21 3.46 17.62
C ARG A 263 34.37 4.34 16.69
N ASP A 264 34.40 4.09 15.37
CA ASP A 264 33.85 5.04 14.40
C ASP A 264 32.33 4.88 14.16
N ALA A 265 31.78 3.68 14.35
CA ALA A 265 30.36 3.40 14.11
C ALA A 265 29.38 4.05 15.12
N LYS A 266 29.85 4.49 16.30
CA LYS A 266 29.01 5.05 17.38
C LYS A 266 28.94 6.58 17.42
N ARG A 267 29.62 7.28 16.51
CA ARG A 267 29.76 8.76 16.55
C ARG A 267 28.76 9.51 15.67
N ASP A 268 28.31 8.92 14.56
CA ASP A 268 27.53 9.63 13.54
C ASP A 268 26.00 9.60 13.75
N GLN A 269 25.48 8.66 14.54
CA GLN A 269 24.04 8.58 14.81
C GLN A 269 23.54 9.69 15.77
N PHE A 270 24.40 10.23 16.64
CA PHE A 270 23.99 11.20 17.67
C PHE A 270 23.90 12.67 17.19
N GLN A 271 24.35 12.99 15.96
CA GLN A 271 24.37 14.36 15.44
C GLN A 271 23.13 14.76 14.62
N ARG A 272 22.32 13.81 14.14
CA ARG A 272 21.17 14.12 13.27
C ARG A 272 19.93 14.56 14.05
N GLU A 273 19.56 13.85 15.12
CA GLU A 273 18.37 14.16 15.95
C GLU A 273 18.42 15.54 16.63
N LYS A 274 19.62 16.13 16.79
CA LYS A 274 19.82 17.41 17.48
C LYS A 274 19.48 18.63 16.62
N ARG A 275 19.28 18.47 15.30
CA ARG A 275 19.05 19.59 14.37
C ARG A 275 17.56 19.85 14.08
N GLU A 276 16.70 18.84 14.12
CA GLU A 276 15.29 18.97 13.73
C GLU A 276 14.41 19.61 14.81
N LYS A 277 14.71 19.40 16.10
CA LYS A 277 13.93 19.97 17.22
C LYS A 277 14.14 21.47 17.45
N ALA A 278 15.15 22.10 16.85
CA ALA A 278 15.42 23.52 17.01
C ALA A 278 14.58 24.43 16.09
N GLN A 279 14.09 23.91 14.96
CA GLN A 279 13.49 24.72 13.89
C GLN A 279 11.97 24.93 14.09
N ALA A 280 11.28 24.05 14.83
CA ALA A 280 9.84 24.15 15.08
C ALA A 280 9.43 25.21 16.12
N ARG A 281 10.37 25.73 16.93
CA ARG A 281 10.07 26.65 18.04
C ARG A 281 10.04 28.14 17.66
N LYS A 282 10.34 28.48 16.40
CA LYS A 282 10.66 29.84 15.97
C LYS A 282 9.54 30.62 15.25
N GLN A 283 8.34 30.03 15.10
CA GLN A 283 7.41 30.46 14.04
C GLN A 283 5.93 30.65 14.41
N ARG A 284 5.50 30.62 15.70
CA ARG A 284 4.03 30.57 16.03
C ARG A 284 3.46 31.30 17.25
N MET A 285 4.19 32.05 18.09
CA MET A 285 3.58 32.63 19.33
C MET A 285 3.92 34.07 19.73
N ILE A 286 4.77 34.81 19.01
CA ILE A 286 5.14 36.19 19.45
C ILE A 286 4.39 37.28 18.67
N ASP A 287 3.81 36.95 17.50
CA ASP A 287 3.18 37.90 16.58
C ASP A 287 1.79 38.44 16.99
N LEU A 288 1.31 38.27 18.24
CA LEU A 288 -0.10 38.59 18.57
C LEU A 288 -0.41 39.18 19.97
N ALA A 289 0.56 39.42 20.86
CA ALA A 289 0.27 39.79 22.25
C ALA A 289 0.55 41.26 22.63
N THR A 290 1.29 42.01 21.82
CA THR A 290 1.96 43.26 22.26
C THR A 290 1.34 44.57 21.75
N GLN A 291 0.24 44.55 20.97
CA GLN A 291 -0.20 45.72 20.22
C GLN A 291 -1.44 46.50 20.72
N ASN A 292 -2.26 46.02 21.67
CA ASN A 292 -3.66 46.49 21.75
C ASN A 292 -4.25 46.85 23.14
N LEU A 293 -3.44 47.23 24.14
CA LEU A 293 -3.95 47.51 25.51
C LEU A 293 -3.43 48.79 26.21
N GLN A 294 -2.58 49.63 25.60
CA GLN A 294 -1.95 50.77 26.30
C GLN A 294 -2.41 52.19 25.86
N GLU A 295 -3.22 52.36 24.82
CA GLU A 295 -3.48 53.71 24.25
C GLU A 295 -4.72 54.48 24.80
N MET A 296 -5.68 53.83 25.47
CA MET A 296 -7.05 54.38 25.63
C MET A 296 -7.39 55.13 26.94
N ALA A 297 -6.49 55.27 27.92
CA ALA A 297 -6.90 55.50 29.32
C ALA A 297 -6.77 56.93 29.93
N LEU A 298 -6.20 57.95 29.27
CA LEU A 298 -5.53 59.05 30.02
C LEU A 298 -5.79 60.54 29.65
N ARG A 299 -6.84 60.96 28.90
CA ARG A 299 -6.92 62.38 28.41
C ARG A 299 -8.25 63.18 28.47
N VAL A 300 -9.30 62.75 29.18
CA VAL A 300 -10.65 63.38 29.05
C VAL A 300 -10.98 64.55 30.02
N ASP A 301 -10.32 64.68 31.18
CA ASP A 301 -10.92 65.36 32.36
C ASP A 301 -10.91 66.92 32.47
N ASN A 302 -10.32 67.71 31.57
CA ASN A 302 -9.85 69.09 31.92
C ASN A 302 -10.53 70.32 31.22
N ARG A 303 -11.88 70.49 31.17
CA ARG A 303 -12.50 71.62 30.38
C ARG A 303 -13.60 72.55 30.99
N LEU A 304 -14.17 72.33 32.18
CA LEU A 304 -15.56 72.80 32.46
C LEU A 304 -15.83 74.07 33.34
N GLN A 305 -15.06 75.19 33.33
CA GLN A 305 -15.11 76.16 34.47
C GLN A 305 -15.29 77.71 34.32
N SER A 306 -15.75 78.34 33.21
CA SER A 306 -16.01 79.82 33.21
C SER A 306 -16.92 80.39 32.10
N GLN A 307 -17.85 81.32 32.44
CA GLN A 307 -18.53 82.37 31.59
C GLN A 307 -19.12 83.50 32.50
N SER A 308 -19.71 84.60 31.95
CA SER A 308 -20.17 85.81 32.71
C SER A 308 -21.22 86.70 31.97
N LYS A 309 -21.42 87.99 32.35
CA LYS A 309 -22.48 88.39 33.31
C LYS A 309 -23.38 89.62 33.01
N GLU A 310 -22.83 90.81 32.71
CA GLU A 310 -23.53 92.13 32.85
C GLU A 310 -24.37 92.63 31.62
N VAL A 311 -25.32 93.59 31.82
CA VAL A 311 -26.27 94.03 30.76
C VAL A 311 -26.65 95.55 30.62
N GLN A 312 -27.62 96.11 31.37
CA GLN A 312 -28.64 97.08 30.84
C GLN A 312 -28.80 98.45 31.55
N GLU A 313 -29.04 99.58 30.81
CA GLU A 313 -29.32 100.95 31.34
C GLU A 313 -30.04 101.94 30.36
N LYS A 314 -30.73 103.00 30.88
CA LYS A 314 -31.11 104.36 30.32
C LYS A 314 -32.17 104.55 29.20
N GLU A 315 -33.14 105.49 29.37
CA GLU A 315 -34.05 106.12 28.33
C GLU A 315 -34.93 107.33 28.87
N ASP A 316 -35.72 108.07 28.02
CA ASP A 316 -36.88 109.05 28.24
C ASP A 316 -36.81 110.62 28.01
N ARG A 317 -37.75 111.24 27.20
CA ARG A 317 -38.40 112.64 27.26
C ARG A 317 -39.22 113.08 25.97
N ASP A 318 -39.65 114.37 25.85
CA ASP A 318 -40.46 115.10 24.79
C ASP A 318 -42.00 114.87 24.65
N LEU A 319 -42.75 115.87 24.09
CA LEU A 319 -44.06 115.68 23.44
C LEU A 319 -44.63 116.79 22.50
N GLN A 320 -44.35 118.09 22.68
CA GLN A 320 -45.46 119.09 22.72
C GLN A 320 -46.03 119.78 21.43
N VAL A 321 -45.30 120.66 20.70
CA VAL A 321 -45.74 121.73 19.71
C VAL A 321 -46.67 121.31 18.53
N ARG A 322 -47.09 120.05 18.50
CA ARG A 322 -47.63 119.33 17.34
C ARG A 322 -49.10 119.68 16.98
N SER A 323 -49.72 120.77 17.46
CA SER A 323 -51.20 120.94 17.49
C SER A 323 -51.86 121.36 16.17
N ASP A 324 -51.80 122.63 15.77
CA ASP A 324 -52.83 123.19 14.86
C ASP A 324 -52.57 122.88 13.38
N ARG A 325 -51.33 122.53 13.06
CA ARG A 325 -50.93 121.81 11.86
C ARG A 325 -51.83 120.59 11.59
N ARG A 326 -52.35 119.92 12.63
CA ARG A 326 -53.28 118.78 12.51
C ARG A 326 -54.62 119.14 11.85
N ALA A 327 -55.05 120.40 11.81
CA ALA A 327 -56.43 120.76 11.42
C ALA A 327 -56.65 120.77 9.90
N MET A 328 -55.81 121.48 9.13
CA MET A 328 -55.85 121.37 7.66
C MET A 328 -55.28 120.04 7.17
N GLU A 329 -54.28 119.48 7.89
CA GLU A 329 -53.88 118.09 7.67
C GLU A 329 -55.10 117.16 7.79
N LYS A 330 -55.95 117.27 8.82
CA LYS A 330 -57.14 116.42 9.02
C LYS A 330 -58.08 116.34 7.81
N GLU A 331 -58.35 117.43 7.10
CA GLU A 331 -59.33 117.45 6.02
C GLU A 331 -58.75 116.93 4.68
N ALA A 332 -57.50 117.27 4.38
CA ALA A 332 -56.75 116.64 3.29
C ALA A 332 -56.52 115.14 3.56
N ILE A 333 -56.21 114.79 4.81
CA ILE A 333 -56.20 113.41 5.31
C ILE A 333 -57.58 112.77 5.18
N HIS A 334 -58.70 113.48 5.31
CA HIS A 334 -60.03 112.87 5.18
C HIS A 334 -60.32 112.42 3.74
N ARG A 335 -60.09 113.30 2.75
CA ARG A 335 -60.24 112.94 1.33
C ARG A 335 -59.22 111.88 0.89
N SER A 336 -57.96 112.00 1.33
CA SER A 336 -56.95 110.97 1.11
C SER A 336 -57.33 109.64 1.79
N ARG A 337 -57.92 109.67 2.99
CA ARG A 337 -58.41 108.47 3.69
C ARG A 337 -59.57 107.81 2.96
N GLN A 338 -60.52 108.55 2.38
CA GLN A 338 -61.61 107.93 1.61
C GLN A 338 -61.06 107.16 0.40
N SER A 339 -60.23 107.79 -0.43
CA SER A 339 -59.60 107.11 -1.58
C SER A 339 -58.66 105.97 -1.13
N GLN A 340 -57.92 106.12 -0.02
CA GLN A 340 -57.17 105.01 0.57
C GLN A 340 -58.06 103.90 1.14
N LEU A 341 -59.25 104.19 1.64
CA LEU A 341 -60.20 103.19 2.15
C LEU A 341 -60.84 102.42 1.01
N GLU A 342 -61.15 103.08 -0.11
CA GLU A 342 -61.61 102.46 -1.36
C GLU A 342 -60.53 101.56 -1.94
N HIS A 343 -59.31 102.06 -2.17
CA HIS A 343 -58.21 101.21 -2.63
C HIS A 343 -57.84 100.11 -1.62
N LYS A 344 -57.98 100.31 -0.30
CA LYS A 344 -57.82 99.24 0.70
C LYS A 344 -58.98 98.24 0.68
N ALA A 345 -60.18 98.62 0.26
CA ALA A 345 -61.31 97.70 0.06
C ALA A 345 -61.07 96.86 -1.20
N GLU A 346 -60.75 97.49 -2.33
CA GLU A 346 -60.37 96.81 -3.57
C GLU A 346 -59.19 95.85 -3.36
N HIS A 347 -58.11 96.30 -2.70
CA HIS A 347 -56.94 95.47 -2.43
C HIS A 347 -57.27 94.33 -1.46
N LYS A 348 -58.14 94.55 -0.46
CA LYS A 348 -58.67 93.47 0.40
C LYS A 348 -59.51 92.48 -0.37
N ASP A 349 -60.30 92.90 -1.35
CA ASP A 349 -61.17 91.99 -2.11
C ASP A 349 -60.35 91.20 -3.14
N ILE A 350 -59.34 91.81 -3.76
CA ILE A 350 -58.32 91.12 -4.56
C ILE A 350 -57.52 90.13 -3.70
N GLU A 351 -57.12 90.51 -2.48
CA GLU A 351 -56.44 89.60 -1.55
C GLU A 351 -57.34 88.46 -1.08
N LYS A 352 -58.61 88.71 -0.76
CA LYS A 352 -59.59 87.65 -0.45
C LYS A 352 -59.70 86.67 -1.61
N HIS A 353 -59.79 87.15 -2.86
CA HIS A 353 -59.89 86.29 -4.03
C HIS A 353 -58.63 85.44 -4.23
N LYS A 354 -57.44 86.06 -4.13
CA LYS A 354 -56.14 85.35 -4.16
C LYS A 354 -56.01 84.35 -3.03
N VAL A 355 -56.45 84.68 -1.81
CA VAL A 355 -56.44 83.77 -0.66
C VAL A 355 -57.40 82.61 -0.89
N GLN A 356 -58.58 82.82 -1.46
CA GLN A 356 -59.52 81.75 -1.81
C GLN A 356 -58.98 80.83 -2.92
N GLU A 357 -58.35 81.38 -3.95
CA GLU A 357 -57.68 80.60 -5.00
C GLU A 357 -56.49 79.82 -4.44
N ASN A 358 -55.66 80.43 -3.61
CA ASN A 358 -54.56 79.76 -2.91
C ASN A 358 -55.10 78.63 -2.02
N ILE A 359 -56.15 78.85 -1.23
CA ILE A 359 -56.77 77.80 -0.38
C ILE A 359 -57.22 76.63 -1.25
N ARG A 360 -57.90 76.87 -2.37
CA ARG A 360 -58.29 75.80 -3.31
C ARG A 360 -57.10 75.04 -3.87
N GLN A 361 -56.04 75.75 -4.28
CA GLN A 361 -54.81 75.13 -4.77
C GLN A 361 -54.11 74.31 -3.69
N TRP A 362 -54.06 74.79 -2.44
CA TRP A 362 -53.51 74.07 -1.30
C TRP A 362 -54.35 72.85 -0.91
N GLU A 363 -55.69 72.94 -0.97
CA GLU A 363 -56.58 71.79 -0.77
C GLU A 363 -56.40 70.73 -1.85
N GLU A 364 -56.30 71.13 -3.13
CA GLU A 364 -56.02 70.19 -4.22
C GLU A 364 -54.64 69.57 -4.10
N TYR A 365 -53.62 70.35 -3.72
CA TYR A 365 -52.27 69.86 -3.49
C TYR A 365 -52.24 68.88 -2.31
N GLY A 366 -52.89 69.20 -1.19
CA GLY A 366 -53.04 68.31 -0.04
C GLY A 366 -53.72 66.99 -0.42
N LYS A 367 -54.83 67.04 -1.17
CA LYS A 367 -55.52 65.84 -1.69
C LYS A 367 -54.63 65.00 -2.61
N ARG A 368 -53.77 65.62 -3.43
CA ARG A 368 -52.78 64.91 -4.27
C ARG A 368 -51.70 64.24 -3.42
N ILE A 369 -51.15 64.93 -2.42
CA ILE A 369 -50.15 64.39 -1.49
C ILE A 369 -50.72 63.24 -0.66
N GLU A 370 -51.94 63.35 -0.13
CA GLU A 370 -52.61 62.24 0.57
C GLU A 370 -52.84 61.02 -0.33
N LEU A 371 -53.19 61.25 -1.60
CA LEU A 371 -53.38 60.18 -2.57
C LEU A 371 -52.04 59.49 -2.90
N GLN A 372 -50.97 60.26 -3.10
CA GLN A 372 -49.62 59.74 -3.34
C GLN A 372 -49.11 58.95 -2.12
N ALA A 373 -49.21 59.50 -0.91
CA ALA A 373 -48.82 58.81 0.31
C ALA A 373 -49.56 57.47 0.50
N ARG A 374 -50.87 57.43 0.22
CA ARG A 374 -51.65 56.16 0.24
C ARG A 374 -51.22 55.17 -0.85
N GLN A 375 -50.78 55.65 -2.01
CA GLN A 375 -50.26 54.79 -3.07
C GLN A 375 -48.90 54.22 -2.67
N GLU A 376 -47.99 55.05 -2.17
CA GLU A 376 -46.67 54.63 -1.65
C GLU A 376 -46.80 53.62 -0.50
N GLU A 377 -47.71 53.84 0.46
CA GLU A 377 -48.00 52.86 1.52
C GLU A 377 -48.52 51.51 0.97
N GLN A 378 -49.35 51.54 -0.08
CA GLN A 378 -49.86 50.32 -0.72
C GLN A 378 -48.76 49.60 -1.50
N ASP A 379 -47.93 50.32 -2.24
CA ASP A 379 -46.81 49.76 -2.99
C ASP A 379 -45.77 49.15 -2.06
N VAL A 380 -45.35 49.85 -1.00
CA VAL A 380 -44.46 49.32 0.05
C VAL A 380 -45.07 48.09 0.72
N ARG A 381 -46.39 48.06 0.96
CA ARG A 381 -47.07 46.87 1.50
C ARG A 381 -47.06 45.70 0.52
N LEU A 382 -47.25 45.95 -0.77
CA LEU A 382 -47.19 44.92 -1.82
C LEU A 382 -45.78 44.38 -2.02
N GLU A 383 -44.75 45.23 -1.98
CA GLU A 383 -43.35 44.82 -2.03
C GLU A 383 -42.95 43.99 -0.82
N ASN A 384 -43.31 44.42 0.39
CA ASN A 384 -43.07 43.64 1.61
C ASN A 384 -43.78 42.26 1.56
N LEU A 385 -44.99 42.19 1.00
CA LEU A 385 -45.70 40.92 0.80
C LEU A 385 -44.98 40.02 -0.22
N ARG A 386 -44.53 40.56 -1.36
CA ARG A 386 -43.74 39.83 -2.36
C ARG A 386 -42.42 39.32 -1.76
N PHE A 387 -41.75 40.15 -0.96
CA PHE A 387 -40.51 39.79 -0.28
C PHE A 387 -40.72 38.65 0.74
N ALA A 388 -41.77 38.73 1.57
CA ALA A 388 -42.12 37.68 2.51
C ALA A 388 -42.45 36.34 1.80
N VAL A 389 -43.14 36.38 0.66
CA VAL A 389 -43.41 35.18 -0.16
C VAL A 389 -42.11 34.61 -0.73
N SER A 390 -41.21 35.45 -1.25
CA SER A 390 -39.89 35.04 -1.76
C SER A 390 -39.02 34.41 -0.67
N GLN A 391 -38.93 35.04 0.51
CA GLN A 391 -38.23 34.50 1.67
C GLN A 391 -38.80 33.14 2.11
N LYS A 392 -40.13 32.98 2.12
CA LYS A 392 -40.76 31.69 2.41
C LYS A 392 -40.38 30.63 1.37
N GLN A 393 -40.43 30.96 0.08
CA GLN A 393 -40.02 30.05 -1.00
C GLN A 393 -38.55 29.64 -0.86
N GLN A 394 -37.65 30.56 -0.52
CA GLN A 394 -36.23 30.26 -0.26
C GLN A 394 -36.05 29.38 0.97
N ALA A 395 -36.78 29.63 2.05
CA ALA A 395 -36.74 28.80 3.26
C ALA A 395 -37.27 27.39 3.02
N ASP A 396 -38.37 27.25 2.28
CA ASP A 396 -38.96 25.95 1.91
C ASP A 396 -38.05 25.20 0.91
N ALA A 397 -37.41 25.89 -0.03
CA ALA A 397 -36.40 25.29 -0.92
C ALA A 397 -35.18 24.79 -0.12
N ARG A 398 -34.63 25.60 0.80
CA ARG A 398 -33.52 25.20 1.67
C ARG A 398 -33.87 24.04 2.59
N ARG A 399 -35.13 23.96 3.06
CA ARG A 399 -35.62 22.78 3.81
C ARG A 399 -35.64 21.53 2.95
N LYS A 400 -36.07 21.63 1.69
CA LYS A 400 -36.03 20.51 0.73
C LYS A 400 -34.61 20.05 0.47
N THR A 401 -33.67 20.96 0.16
CA THR A 401 -32.27 20.56 -0.11
C THR A 401 -31.65 19.86 1.11
N ILE A 402 -31.86 20.37 2.34
CA ILE A 402 -31.37 19.71 3.57
C ILE A 402 -32.02 18.33 3.77
N MET A 403 -33.30 18.16 3.43
CA MET A 403 -33.97 16.85 3.50
C MET A 403 -33.44 15.88 2.42
N GLU A 404 -33.18 16.38 1.21
CA GLU A 404 -32.62 15.62 0.09
C GLU A 404 -31.16 15.21 0.36
N GLU A 405 -30.33 16.12 0.87
CA GLU A 405 -28.96 15.86 1.35
C GLU A 405 -28.96 14.76 2.42
N ARG A 406 -29.79 14.90 3.46
CA ARG A 406 -29.90 13.90 4.53
C ARG A 406 -30.45 12.55 4.04
N ALA A 407 -31.35 12.56 3.05
CA ALA A 407 -31.82 11.34 2.42
C ALA A 407 -30.72 10.67 1.59
N ALA A 408 -29.92 11.45 0.86
CA ALA A 408 -28.76 10.96 0.10
C ALA A 408 -27.67 10.40 1.03
N GLU A 409 -27.36 11.08 2.15
CA GLU A 409 -26.48 10.56 3.19
C GLU A 409 -26.96 9.20 3.70
N LEU A 410 -28.25 9.08 4.09
CA LEU A 410 -28.82 7.81 4.56
C LEU A 410 -28.80 6.71 3.49
N LEU A 411 -28.98 7.05 2.21
CA LEU A 411 -28.85 6.10 1.10
C LEU A 411 -27.40 5.63 0.93
N LEU A 412 -26.41 6.53 0.93
CA LEU A 412 -24.99 6.18 0.87
C LEU A 412 -24.56 5.32 2.05
N ASP A 413 -25.05 5.64 3.25
CA ASP A 413 -24.79 4.89 4.48
C ASP A 413 -25.37 3.47 4.43
N ASN A 414 -26.54 3.30 3.81
CA ASN A 414 -27.16 2.00 3.57
C ASN A 414 -26.44 1.23 2.46
N GLU A 415 -26.07 1.88 1.37
CA GLU A 415 -25.26 1.28 0.29
C GLU A 415 -23.93 0.76 0.85
N ALA A 416 -23.21 1.56 1.63
CA ALA A 416 -21.98 1.16 2.32
C ALA A 416 -22.18 -0.05 3.26
N LYS A 417 -23.31 -0.12 3.99
CA LYS A 417 -23.65 -1.31 4.78
C LYS A 417 -23.91 -2.53 3.90
N THR A 418 -24.60 -2.38 2.76
CA THR A 418 -24.85 -3.50 1.84
C THR A 418 -23.60 -3.98 1.10
N THR A 419 -22.66 -3.09 0.76
CA THR A 419 -21.38 -3.51 0.14
C THR A 419 -20.52 -4.26 1.15
N LEU A 420 -20.40 -3.77 2.38
CA LEU A 420 -19.71 -4.47 3.48
C LEU A 420 -20.36 -5.83 3.81
N ALA A 421 -21.69 -5.94 3.76
CA ALA A 421 -22.39 -7.21 3.93
C ALA A 421 -22.04 -8.20 2.81
N ARG A 422 -22.11 -7.78 1.54
CA ARG A 422 -21.73 -8.59 0.36
C ARG A 422 -20.26 -9.01 0.37
N GLU A 423 -19.35 -8.15 0.84
CA GLU A 423 -17.95 -8.52 1.08
C GLU A 423 -17.83 -9.58 2.19
N GLY A 424 -18.65 -9.47 3.23
CA GLY A 424 -18.74 -10.46 4.31
C GLY A 424 -19.21 -11.83 3.84
N GLU A 425 -20.23 -11.87 2.99
CA GLU A 425 -20.78 -13.08 2.35
C GLU A 425 -19.71 -13.74 1.45
N LYS A 426 -19.12 -12.98 0.51
CA LYS A 426 -18.04 -13.47 -0.38
C LYS A 426 -16.85 -14.02 0.39
N PHE A 427 -16.47 -13.39 1.50
CA PHE A 427 -15.42 -13.92 2.37
C PHE A 427 -15.85 -15.25 3.02
N HIS A 428 -17.10 -15.35 3.48
CA HIS A 428 -17.61 -16.56 4.11
C HIS A 428 -17.64 -17.74 3.10
N GLU A 429 -18.14 -17.50 1.89
CA GLU A 429 -18.10 -18.47 0.79
C GLU A 429 -16.67 -18.93 0.48
N ALA A 430 -15.72 -17.99 0.32
CA ALA A 430 -14.33 -18.32 0.04
C ALA A 430 -13.64 -19.07 1.19
N ALA A 431 -14.01 -18.78 2.45
CA ALA A 431 -13.50 -19.47 3.62
C ALA A 431 -14.12 -20.87 3.81
N LEU A 432 -15.37 -21.08 3.39
CA LEU A 432 -16.00 -22.41 3.33
C LEU A 432 -15.37 -23.25 2.22
N GLN A 433 -15.21 -22.71 1.01
CA GLN A 433 -14.48 -23.35 -0.09
C GLN A 433 -13.06 -23.72 0.33
N ALA A 434 -12.34 -22.82 1.02
CA ALA A 434 -11.02 -23.09 1.59
C ALA A 434 -11.01 -24.26 2.59
N LEU A 435 -12.09 -24.46 3.39
CA LEU A 435 -12.23 -25.60 4.29
C LEU A 435 -12.55 -26.90 3.53
N GLU A 436 -13.34 -26.84 2.47
CA GLU A 436 -13.70 -27.99 1.64
C GLU A 436 -12.51 -28.47 0.81
N GLU A 437 -11.79 -27.56 0.15
CA GLU A 437 -10.51 -27.86 -0.50
C GLU A 437 -9.52 -28.49 0.49
N ALA A 438 -9.41 -27.94 1.70
CA ALA A 438 -8.49 -28.46 2.70
C ALA A 438 -8.87 -29.89 3.15
N LYS A 439 -10.16 -30.16 3.38
CA LYS A 439 -10.67 -31.51 3.65
C LYS A 439 -10.38 -32.46 2.49
N ALA A 440 -10.64 -32.04 1.25
CA ALA A 440 -10.44 -32.85 0.05
C ALA A 440 -8.97 -33.22 -0.18
N ARG A 441 -8.02 -32.35 0.22
CA ARG A 441 -6.58 -32.63 0.24
C ARG A 441 -6.12 -33.50 1.42
N GLY A 442 -7.00 -33.88 2.35
CA GLY A 442 -6.63 -34.66 3.53
C GLY A 442 -5.92 -33.89 4.64
N LEU A 443 -6.05 -32.56 4.70
CA LEU A 443 -5.45 -31.74 5.75
C LEU A 443 -6.13 -32.00 7.11
N GLU A 444 -5.42 -32.72 8.00
CA GLU A 444 -5.92 -33.04 9.34
C GLU A 444 -6.17 -31.79 10.21
N ASN A 445 -5.28 -30.78 10.14
CA ASN A 445 -5.38 -29.59 10.99
C ASN A 445 -6.09 -28.42 10.28
N LEU A 446 -7.42 -28.45 10.34
CA LEU A 446 -8.28 -27.39 9.81
C LEU A 446 -8.48 -26.21 10.78
N VAL A 447 -7.90 -26.25 11.99
CA VAL A 447 -8.11 -25.23 13.03
C VAL A 447 -7.71 -23.82 12.58
N PRO A 448 -6.58 -23.59 11.87
CA PRO A 448 -6.22 -22.25 11.38
C PRO A 448 -7.32 -21.63 10.50
N ILE A 449 -7.87 -22.40 9.56
CA ILE A 449 -8.88 -21.93 8.61
C ILE A 449 -10.22 -21.72 9.31
N LYS A 450 -10.64 -22.63 10.21
CA LYS A 450 -11.82 -22.43 11.07
C LYS A 450 -11.70 -21.17 11.95
N LYS A 451 -10.49 -20.85 12.42
CA LYS A 451 -10.23 -19.63 13.19
C LYS A 451 -10.43 -18.36 12.35
N ALA A 452 -10.12 -18.39 11.05
CA ALA A 452 -10.34 -17.26 10.14
C ALA A 452 -11.83 -16.90 9.95
N LEU A 453 -12.74 -17.88 10.10
CA LEU A 453 -14.19 -17.65 10.08
C LEU A 453 -14.71 -16.94 11.34
N THR A 454 -14.06 -17.16 12.49
CA THR A 454 -14.50 -16.69 13.82
C THR A 454 -13.74 -15.45 14.29
N GLU A 455 -12.55 -15.18 13.77
CA GLU A 455 -11.81 -13.95 14.04
C GLU A 455 -12.56 -12.72 13.50
N LYS A 456 -12.67 -11.68 14.32
CA LYS A 456 -13.24 -10.37 13.92
C LYS A 456 -12.43 -9.77 12.77
N ARG A 457 -13.06 -8.92 11.95
CA ARG A 457 -12.37 -8.15 10.89
C ARG A 457 -11.22 -7.37 11.53
N ILE A 458 -9.98 -7.74 11.22
CA ILE A 458 -8.80 -6.94 11.49
C ILE A 458 -8.59 -6.11 10.23
N GLU A 459 -8.89 -4.82 10.32
CA GLU A 459 -8.45 -3.86 9.31
C GLU A 459 -6.96 -3.64 9.55
N LEU A 460 -6.12 -4.07 8.60
CA LEU A 460 -4.69 -3.82 8.72
C LEU A 460 -4.50 -2.35 8.39
N LEU A 461 -4.10 -1.56 9.38
CA LEU A 461 -3.74 -0.17 9.17
C LEU A 461 -2.77 -0.10 7.97
N PRO A 462 -3.01 0.79 6.99
CA PRO A 462 -2.20 0.84 5.80
C PRO A 462 -0.73 1.02 6.19
N ALA A 463 0.15 0.20 5.63
CA ALA A 463 1.59 0.23 5.88
C ALA A 463 2.29 1.46 5.27
N SER A 464 1.57 2.57 5.11
CA SER A 464 2.14 3.92 5.07
C SER A 464 2.80 4.16 6.42
N GLY A 465 4.10 3.89 6.48
CA GLY A 465 4.85 3.91 7.73
C GLY A 465 4.66 5.24 8.46
N PHE A 466 4.32 5.14 9.75
CA PHE A 466 4.58 6.19 10.73
C PHE A 466 6.11 6.44 10.77
N ARG A 467 6.60 7.26 9.84
CA ARG A 467 7.82 8.03 10.05
C ARG A 467 7.45 9.11 11.06
N ILE A 468 7.69 8.79 12.32
CA ILE A 468 7.86 9.75 13.42
C ILE A 468 9.20 10.45 13.19
#